data_AF-A0A6N2NLP5-F1
#
_entry.id   AF-A0A6N2NLP5-F1
#
_cell.length_a   1.000
_cell.length_b   1.000
_cell.length_c   1.000
_cell.angle_alpha   90.00
_cell.angle_beta   90.00
_cell.angle_gamma   90.00
#
_symmetry.space_group_name_H-M   'P 1'
#
loop_
_entity.id
_entity.type
_entity.pdbx_description
1 polymer ?
#
loop_
_entity_poly.entity_id
_entity_poly.type
_entity_poly.pdbx_seq_one_letter_code
_entity_poly.pdbx_strand_id
1 'polypeptide(L)'
;MEEIRRAAGASYEHLREKDKKLARKNFKAMDKNGDGQISLREYVKYVKKKKATDFTDQSIFRALDKDDNGSLDFEEAIVLYYVMQSGRAIICKSCKTFMPGAYFSCCQCFFRVDVKSTYEICCDCYGGKKFKHHDGATFCDNYTLLRQSRSAIQEAPSKQDVYPLQYQQLNDTMHFIIIIIIIIIIIIIIIIIIIIIIIRFCSFFLNIFLICFTFELPFFKRSKVLKFLKMGVQIVGITTGIAGITDKVTGDGGTSSTSNCSIM
;
A
#
# COMPACT_ATOMS: atom_id res chain seq x y z
N MET A 1 -34.01 -17.49 13.59
CA MET A 1 -33.93 -16.10 13.11
C MET A 1 -33.64 -15.08 14.22
N GLU A 2 -33.97 -15.36 15.48
CA GLU A 2 -33.73 -14.41 16.60
C GLU A 2 -32.26 -14.12 16.94
N GLU A 3 -31.35 -15.08 16.80
CA GLU A 3 -29.92 -14.86 17.09
C GLU A 3 -29.33 -13.76 16.19
N ILE A 4 -29.57 -13.84 14.87
CA ILE A 4 -29.07 -12.85 13.92
C ILE A 4 -29.78 -11.48 14.06
N ARG A 5 -31.05 -11.44 14.50
CA ARG A 5 -31.75 -10.19 14.85
C ARG A 5 -31.07 -9.48 16.03
N ARG A 6 -30.79 -10.20 17.12
CA ARG A 6 -30.06 -9.65 18.28
C ARG A 6 -28.65 -9.18 17.90
N ALA A 7 -27.93 -9.96 17.09
CA ALA A 7 -26.61 -9.57 16.60
C ALA A 7 -26.65 -8.33 15.69
N ALA A 8 -27.64 -8.23 14.81
CA ALA A 8 -27.84 -7.07 13.93
C ALA A 8 -28.17 -5.80 14.71
N GLY A 9 -29.11 -5.86 15.67
CA GLY A 9 -29.45 -4.72 16.53
C GLY A 9 -28.25 -4.25 17.38
N ALA A 10 -27.55 -5.18 18.05
CA ALA A 10 -26.35 -4.85 18.82
C ALA A 10 -25.22 -4.27 17.93
N SER A 11 -25.06 -4.81 16.72
CA SER A 11 -24.11 -4.28 15.73
C SER A 11 -24.52 -2.90 15.22
N TYR A 12 -25.81 -2.64 15.02
CA TYR A 12 -26.34 -1.35 14.59
C TYR A 12 -26.12 -0.28 15.65
N GLU A 13 -26.40 -0.59 16.92
CA GLU A 13 -26.24 0.40 17.99
C GLU A 13 -24.80 0.87 18.19
N HIS A 14 -23.83 -0.02 17.99
CA HIS A 14 -22.40 0.30 18.01
C HIS A 14 -21.88 0.98 16.74
N LEU A 15 -22.69 1.14 15.69
CA LEU A 15 -22.28 1.93 14.52
C LEU A 15 -22.12 3.40 14.90
N ARG A 16 -21.04 4.02 14.41
CA ARG A 16 -20.85 5.48 14.48
C ARG A 16 -21.99 6.16 13.73
N GLU A 17 -22.33 7.39 14.10
CA GLU A 17 -23.44 8.14 13.48
C GLU A 17 -23.35 8.26 11.95
N LYS A 18 -22.14 8.38 11.38
CA LYS A 18 -21.96 8.38 9.92
C LYS A 18 -22.37 7.05 9.26
N ASP A 19 -22.17 5.95 9.96
CA ASP A 19 -22.44 4.60 9.49
C ASP A 19 -23.94 4.25 9.71
N LYS A 20 -24.55 4.69 10.83
CA LYS A 20 -26.03 4.69 11.01
C LYS A 20 -26.74 5.52 9.94
N LYS A 21 -26.20 6.71 9.59
CA LYS A 21 -26.69 7.55 8.48
C LYS A 21 -26.55 6.85 7.11
N LEU A 22 -25.46 6.10 6.88
CA LEU A 22 -25.29 5.31 5.65
C LEU A 22 -26.32 4.18 5.53
N ALA A 23 -26.59 3.46 6.62
CA ALA A 23 -27.66 2.45 6.67
C ALA A 23 -29.03 3.05 6.33
N ARG A 24 -29.41 4.17 6.98
CA ARG A 24 -30.64 4.93 6.67
C ARG A 24 -30.70 5.41 5.21
N LYS A 25 -29.57 5.83 4.64
CA LYS A 25 -29.47 6.21 3.21
C LYS A 25 -29.63 5.01 2.28
N ASN A 26 -29.11 3.84 2.63
CA ASN A 26 -29.29 2.62 1.84
C ASN A 26 -30.73 2.12 1.87
N PHE A 27 -31.40 2.19 3.02
CA PHE A 27 -32.84 1.92 3.16
C PHE A 27 -33.67 2.78 2.19
N LYS A 28 -33.56 4.10 2.30
CA LYS A 28 -34.21 5.08 1.41
C LYS A 28 -33.76 5.00 -0.07
N ALA A 29 -32.69 4.27 -0.35
CA ALA A 29 -32.25 3.98 -1.72
C ALA A 29 -32.82 2.67 -2.27
N MET A 30 -33.35 1.79 -1.41
CA MET A 30 -34.01 0.54 -1.76
C MET A 30 -35.52 0.75 -1.89
N ASP A 31 -36.15 1.34 -0.87
CA ASP A 31 -37.46 1.98 -0.96
C ASP A 31 -37.46 2.97 -2.16
N LYS A 32 -38.43 2.84 -3.06
CA LYS A 32 -38.55 3.63 -4.30
C LYS A 32 -39.86 4.40 -4.38
N ASN A 33 -40.94 3.87 -3.81
CA ASN A 33 -42.22 4.57 -3.74
C ASN A 33 -42.30 5.56 -2.57
N GLY A 34 -41.43 5.43 -1.56
CA GLY A 34 -41.38 6.26 -0.36
C GLY A 34 -42.42 5.88 0.69
N ASP A 35 -42.94 4.64 0.67
CA ASP A 35 -43.96 4.19 1.63
C ASP A 35 -43.40 3.86 3.04
N GLY A 36 -42.07 3.88 3.19
CA GLY A 36 -41.40 3.62 4.45
C GLY A 36 -41.09 2.15 4.71
N GLN A 37 -41.35 1.27 3.74
CA GLN A 37 -41.03 -0.15 3.76
C GLN A 37 -40.29 -0.54 2.46
N ILE A 38 -39.80 -1.79 2.39
CA ILE A 38 -39.16 -2.32 1.19
C ILE A 38 -39.97 -3.51 0.68
N SER A 39 -40.71 -3.34 -0.41
CA SER A 39 -41.40 -4.46 -1.05
C SER A 39 -40.41 -5.48 -1.64
N LEU A 40 -40.83 -6.74 -1.77
CA LEU A 40 -40.05 -7.78 -2.47
C LEU A 40 -39.61 -7.34 -3.88
N ARG A 41 -40.42 -6.53 -4.58
CA ARG A 41 -40.09 -6.02 -5.92
C ARG A 41 -38.92 -5.03 -5.88
N GLU A 42 -38.88 -4.16 -4.89
CA GLU A 42 -37.81 -3.18 -4.68
C GLU A 42 -36.52 -3.84 -4.21
N TYR A 43 -36.62 -4.79 -3.27
CA TYR A 43 -35.52 -5.64 -2.85
C TYR A 43 -34.84 -6.31 -4.05
N VAL A 44 -35.60 -7.08 -4.86
CA VAL A 44 -35.07 -7.78 -6.03
C VAL A 44 -34.45 -6.82 -7.04
N LYS A 45 -35.08 -5.64 -7.27
CA LYS A 45 -34.55 -4.61 -8.18
C LYS A 45 -33.24 -4.00 -7.68
N TYR A 46 -33.13 -3.75 -6.38
CA TYR A 46 -31.93 -3.20 -5.74
C TYR A 46 -30.77 -4.21 -5.75
N VAL A 47 -31.02 -5.45 -5.34
CA VAL A 47 -30.05 -6.55 -5.34
C VAL A 47 -29.48 -6.78 -6.74
N LYS A 48 -30.34 -6.88 -7.76
CA LYS A 48 -29.94 -7.00 -9.17
C LYS A 48 -29.10 -5.79 -9.62
N LYS A 49 -29.51 -4.55 -9.30
CA LYS A 49 -28.75 -3.33 -9.61
C LYS A 49 -27.36 -3.32 -8.95
N LYS A 50 -27.21 -3.89 -7.76
CA LYS A 50 -25.95 -4.01 -7.02
C LYS A 50 -25.08 -5.20 -7.46
N LYS A 51 -25.55 -6.06 -8.37
CA LYS A 51 -24.91 -7.33 -8.74
C LYS A 51 -24.61 -8.26 -7.54
N ALA A 52 -25.41 -8.15 -6.48
CA ALA A 52 -25.25 -8.94 -5.25
C ALA A 52 -25.91 -10.32 -5.42
N THR A 53 -25.27 -11.21 -6.18
CA THR A 53 -25.83 -12.52 -6.59
C THR A 53 -26.35 -13.35 -5.42
N ASP A 54 -25.63 -13.32 -4.30
CA ASP A 54 -25.89 -14.15 -3.13
C ASP A 54 -27.18 -13.73 -2.38
N PHE A 55 -27.70 -12.55 -2.71
CA PHE A 55 -28.95 -11.98 -2.17
C PHE A 55 -30.13 -12.16 -3.13
N THR A 56 -29.96 -12.85 -4.27
CA THR A 56 -31.04 -13.00 -5.26
C THR A 56 -32.09 -14.04 -4.87
N ASP A 57 -31.79 -14.91 -3.89
CA ASP A 57 -32.70 -15.93 -3.40
C ASP A 57 -33.80 -15.33 -2.50
N GLN A 58 -35.06 -15.66 -2.77
CA GLN A 58 -36.20 -15.11 -2.04
C GLN A 58 -36.29 -15.61 -0.58
N SER A 59 -35.61 -16.71 -0.23
CA SER A 59 -35.59 -17.22 1.15
C SER A 59 -34.94 -16.25 2.14
N ILE A 60 -34.02 -15.38 1.67
CA ILE A 60 -33.46 -14.31 2.49
C ILE A 60 -34.55 -13.29 2.84
N PHE A 61 -35.27 -12.79 1.84
CA PHE A 61 -36.35 -11.83 2.04
C PHE A 61 -37.42 -12.37 3.01
N ARG A 62 -37.94 -13.58 2.73
CA ARG A 62 -38.98 -14.23 3.56
C ARG A 62 -38.53 -14.57 4.99
N ALA A 63 -37.22 -14.64 5.25
CA ALA A 63 -36.72 -14.86 6.60
C ALA A 63 -36.47 -13.54 7.35
N LEU A 64 -36.31 -12.42 6.63
CA LEU A 64 -36.14 -11.08 7.19
C LEU A 64 -37.49 -10.47 7.58
N ASP A 65 -38.47 -10.60 6.69
CA ASP A 65 -39.90 -10.37 6.91
C ASP A 65 -40.33 -11.21 8.14
N LYS A 66 -40.65 -10.54 9.25
CA LYS A 66 -40.85 -11.14 10.58
C LYS A 66 -42.34 -11.21 10.94
N ASP A 67 -43.12 -10.26 10.45
CA ASP A 67 -44.58 -10.21 10.63
C ASP A 67 -45.35 -10.79 9.44
N ASP A 68 -44.64 -11.30 8.43
CA ASP A 68 -45.17 -11.88 7.18
C ASP A 68 -46.03 -10.88 6.37
N ASN A 69 -45.74 -9.57 6.47
CA ASN A 69 -46.51 -8.53 5.79
C ASN A 69 -46.17 -8.37 4.28
N GLY A 70 -45.08 -9.01 3.80
CA GLY A 70 -44.65 -8.99 2.40
C GLY A 70 -43.72 -7.82 2.02
N SER A 71 -43.32 -7.02 3.00
CA SER A 71 -42.37 -5.92 2.91
C SER A 71 -41.39 -5.96 4.09
N LEU A 72 -40.29 -5.19 4.03
CA LEU A 72 -39.36 -5.06 5.16
C LEU A 72 -39.43 -3.65 5.73
N ASP A 73 -39.68 -3.54 7.04
CA ASP A 73 -39.57 -2.28 7.75
C ASP A 73 -38.10 -1.85 7.97
N PHE A 74 -37.88 -0.75 8.68
CA PHE A 74 -36.51 -0.28 8.94
C PHE A 74 -35.70 -1.20 9.87
N GLU A 75 -36.33 -1.84 10.87
CA GLU A 75 -35.69 -2.73 11.82
C GLU A 75 -35.32 -4.08 11.17
N GLU A 76 -36.18 -4.59 10.29
CA GLU A 76 -35.90 -5.77 9.47
C GLU A 76 -34.81 -5.47 8.42
N ALA A 77 -34.82 -4.25 7.87
CA ALA A 77 -33.77 -3.80 6.98
C ALA A 77 -32.41 -3.56 7.69
N ILE A 78 -32.38 -3.33 9.01
CA ILE A 78 -31.13 -3.38 9.80
C ILE A 78 -30.54 -4.80 9.76
N VAL A 79 -31.38 -5.83 9.86
CA VAL A 79 -30.94 -7.24 9.72
C VAL A 79 -30.42 -7.50 8.31
N LEU A 80 -31.11 -7.01 7.27
CA LEU A 80 -30.62 -7.09 5.88
C LEU A 80 -29.24 -6.41 5.75
N TYR A 81 -29.09 -5.19 6.26
CA TYR A 81 -27.83 -4.46 6.23
C TYR A 81 -26.71 -5.23 6.94
N TYR A 82 -26.99 -5.82 8.11
CA TYR A 82 -26.03 -6.66 8.83
C TYR A 82 -25.62 -7.90 8.02
N VAL A 83 -26.56 -8.63 7.41
CA VAL A 83 -26.27 -9.79 6.54
C VAL A 83 -25.42 -9.38 5.33
N MET A 84 -25.71 -8.22 4.72
CA MET A 84 -24.94 -7.65 3.61
C MET A 84 -23.49 -7.29 3.97
N GLN A 85 -23.25 -6.71 5.15
CA GLN A 85 -21.90 -6.33 5.57
C GLN A 85 -21.07 -7.51 6.11
N SER A 86 -21.72 -8.48 6.75
CA SER A 86 -21.04 -9.60 7.43
C SER A 86 -20.80 -10.83 6.54
N GLY A 87 -21.24 -10.81 5.28
CA GLY A 87 -21.15 -11.95 4.37
C GLY A 87 -22.03 -13.14 4.76
N ARG A 88 -23.01 -12.94 5.65
CA ARG A 88 -23.85 -14.03 6.22
C ARG A 88 -24.99 -14.48 5.30
N ALA A 89 -24.98 -14.12 4.02
CA ALA A 89 -25.97 -14.56 3.01
C ALA A 89 -25.73 -16.00 2.56
N ILE A 90 -25.77 -16.93 3.52
CA ILE A 90 -25.47 -18.34 3.27
C ILE A 90 -26.78 -19.08 2.98
N ILE A 91 -26.87 -19.68 1.80
CA ILE A 91 -28.01 -20.48 1.33
C ILE A 91 -27.62 -21.96 1.31
N CYS A 92 -28.47 -22.84 1.83
CA CYS A 92 -28.26 -24.28 1.75
C CYS A 92 -28.18 -24.71 0.27
N LYS A 93 -27.05 -25.32 -0.14
CA LYS A 93 -26.85 -25.81 -1.51
C LYS A 93 -27.90 -26.84 -1.93
N SER A 94 -28.49 -27.57 -0.98
CA SER A 94 -29.57 -28.55 -1.19
C SER A 94 -30.96 -27.89 -1.23
N CYS A 95 -31.56 -27.56 -0.08
CA CYS A 95 -32.96 -27.11 0.01
C CYS A 95 -33.21 -25.62 -0.31
N LYS A 96 -32.16 -24.84 -0.62
CA LYS A 96 -32.22 -23.39 -0.89
C LYS A 96 -32.76 -22.51 0.24
N THR A 97 -32.86 -23.03 1.45
CA THR A 97 -33.22 -22.23 2.63
C THR A 97 -32.04 -21.36 3.09
N PHE A 98 -32.31 -20.11 3.43
CA PHE A 98 -31.38 -19.22 4.10
C PHE A 98 -30.99 -19.74 5.50
N MET A 99 -29.71 -19.64 5.86
CA MET A 99 -29.15 -20.21 7.08
C MET A 99 -28.64 -19.10 8.03
N PRO A 100 -29.50 -18.56 8.92
CA PRO A 100 -29.15 -17.45 9.80
C PRO A 100 -28.32 -17.83 11.04
N GLY A 101 -28.19 -19.13 11.34
CA GLY A 101 -27.55 -19.66 12.54
C GLY A 101 -26.51 -20.72 12.19
N ALA A 102 -26.47 -21.81 12.96
CA ALA A 102 -25.57 -22.92 12.69
C ALA A 102 -25.82 -23.56 11.31
N TYR A 103 -24.74 -23.86 10.59
CA TYR A 103 -24.74 -24.61 9.33
C TYR A 103 -23.47 -25.45 9.21
N PHE A 104 -23.49 -26.44 8.32
CA PHE A 104 -22.35 -27.30 8.03
C PHE A 104 -21.74 -26.95 6.67
N SER A 105 -20.42 -26.96 6.56
CA SER A 105 -19.70 -26.87 5.28
C SER A 105 -18.68 -28.00 5.17
N CYS A 106 -18.42 -28.44 3.94
CA CYS A 106 -17.37 -29.44 3.68
C CYS A 106 -16.00 -28.85 4.04
N CYS A 107 -15.31 -29.41 5.03
CA CYS A 107 -14.05 -28.86 5.53
C CYS A 107 -12.97 -28.92 4.42
N GLN A 108 -12.96 -29.99 3.61
CA GLN A 108 -12.06 -30.15 2.47
C GLN A 108 -12.29 -29.12 1.36
N CYS A 109 -13.52 -28.63 1.15
CA CYS A 109 -13.79 -27.54 0.20
C CYS A 109 -13.52 -26.17 0.80
N PHE A 110 -13.73 -25.98 2.10
CA PHE A 110 -13.59 -24.69 2.78
C PHE A 110 -12.14 -24.15 2.73
N PHE A 111 -11.14 -25.03 2.85
CA PHE A 111 -9.72 -24.65 2.87
C PHE A 111 -9.01 -24.70 1.50
N ARG A 112 -9.74 -24.94 0.40
CA ARG A 112 -9.16 -24.95 -0.95
C ARG A 112 -8.97 -23.53 -1.50
N VAL A 113 -7.74 -23.20 -1.87
CA VAL A 113 -7.35 -21.87 -2.38
C VAL A 113 -7.75 -21.66 -3.85
N ASP A 114 -7.90 -22.74 -4.61
CA ASP A 114 -8.20 -22.76 -6.04
C ASP A 114 -9.69 -22.63 -6.37
N VAL A 115 -10.59 -22.97 -5.45
CA VAL A 115 -12.05 -22.94 -5.66
C VAL A 115 -12.72 -21.78 -4.94
N LYS A 116 -13.46 -20.95 -5.68
CA LYS A 116 -14.26 -19.86 -5.12
C LYS A 116 -15.59 -20.29 -4.50
N SER A 117 -16.02 -21.54 -4.70
CA SER A 117 -17.26 -22.07 -4.13
C SER A 117 -16.98 -23.13 -3.09
N THR A 118 -17.34 -22.80 -1.86
CA THR A 118 -17.55 -23.72 -0.76
C THR A 118 -18.91 -24.45 -0.89
N TYR A 119 -19.23 -25.36 0.05
CA TYR A 119 -20.43 -26.21 -0.01
C TYR A 119 -21.15 -26.24 1.34
N GLU A 120 -22.05 -25.29 1.56
CA GLU A 120 -22.82 -25.14 2.80
C GLU A 120 -24.19 -25.81 2.73
N ILE A 121 -24.58 -26.46 3.82
CA ILE A 121 -25.88 -27.10 4.00
C ILE A 121 -26.45 -26.88 5.41
N CYS A 122 -27.78 -26.85 5.53
CA CYS A 122 -28.44 -26.63 6.81
C CYS A 122 -28.40 -27.89 7.68
N CYS A 123 -28.64 -27.73 8.98
CA CYS A 123 -28.70 -28.83 9.93
C CYS A 123 -29.66 -29.94 9.49
N ASP A 124 -30.83 -29.60 8.95
CA ASP A 124 -31.85 -30.58 8.51
C ASP A 124 -31.41 -31.38 7.28
N CYS A 125 -30.74 -30.72 6.32
CA CYS A 125 -30.17 -31.41 5.17
C CYS A 125 -28.98 -32.27 5.56
N TYR A 126 -28.14 -31.81 6.50
CA TYR A 126 -26.98 -32.58 6.96
C TYR A 126 -27.40 -33.81 7.78
N GLY A 127 -28.16 -33.61 8.86
CA GLY A 127 -28.65 -34.69 9.74
C GLY A 127 -29.57 -35.66 9.00
N GLY A 128 -30.41 -35.16 8.08
CA GLY A 128 -31.26 -35.98 7.22
C GLY A 128 -30.55 -36.59 6.00
N LYS A 129 -29.24 -36.38 5.82
CA LYS A 129 -28.43 -36.84 4.66
C LYS A 129 -29.02 -36.45 3.30
N LYS A 130 -29.74 -35.32 3.22
CA LYS A 130 -30.45 -34.83 2.02
C LYS A 130 -29.53 -34.02 1.11
N PHE A 131 -28.37 -34.57 0.74
CA PHE A 131 -27.41 -33.92 -0.14
C PHE A 131 -26.54 -34.95 -0.88
N LYS A 132 -25.92 -34.54 -1.98
CA LYS A 132 -24.87 -35.29 -2.67
C LYS A 132 -23.64 -34.39 -2.81
N HIS A 133 -22.50 -34.90 -2.39
CA HIS A 133 -21.20 -34.23 -2.46
C HIS A 133 -20.13 -35.29 -2.79
N HIS A 134 -18.85 -34.90 -2.85
CA HIS A 134 -17.78 -35.86 -3.15
C HIS A 134 -17.61 -36.91 -2.04
N ASP A 135 -17.14 -38.10 -2.41
CA ASP A 135 -16.88 -39.17 -1.44
C ASP A 135 -15.79 -38.78 -0.44
N GLY A 136 -15.86 -39.35 0.77
CA GLY A 136 -14.94 -39.04 1.87
C GLY A 136 -15.04 -37.61 2.42
N ALA A 137 -16.03 -36.81 2.01
CA ALA A 137 -16.24 -35.46 2.53
C ALA A 137 -16.52 -35.45 4.04
N THR A 138 -15.79 -34.61 4.75
CA THR A 138 -16.00 -34.32 6.18
C THR A 138 -16.71 -32.97 6.28
N PHE A 139 -17.73 -32.89 7.14
CA PHE A 139 -18.47 -31.67 7.36
C PHE A 139 -18.20 -31.11 8.74
N CYS A 140 -17.90 -29.82 8.79
CA CYS A 140 -17.61 -29.07 9.99
C CYS A 140 -18.71 -28.00 10.15
N ASP A 141 -19.18 -27.77 11.37
CA ASP A 141 -20.04 -26.62 11.63
C ASP A 141 -19.27 -25.30 11.50
N ASN A 142 -19.98 -24.20 11.30
CA ASN A 142 -19.39 -22.88 11.09
C ASN A 142 -18.54 -22.35 12.27
N TYR A 143 -18.78 -22.77 13.52
CA TYR A 143 -17.93 -22.38 14.66
C TYR A 143 -16.67 -23.25 14.73
N THR A 144 -16.77 -24.54 14.41
CA THR A 144 -15.60 -25.41 14.24
C THR A 144 -14.70 -24.92 13.12
N LEU A 145 -15.26 -24.57 11.96
CA LEU A 145 -14.49 -23.95 10.86
C LEU A 145 -13.86 -22.62 11.28
N LEU A 146 -14.57 -21.76 12.02
CA LEU A 146 -14.01 -20.50 12.52
C LEU A 146 -12.80 -20.73 13.44
N ARG A 147 -12.87 -21.73 14.33
CA ARG A 147 -11.75 -22.09 15.21
C ARG A 147 -10.58 -22.70 14.44
N GLN A 148 -10.83 -23.65 13.54
CA GLN A 148 -9.80 -24.23 12.67
C GLN A 148 -9.12 -23.16 11.81
N SER A 149 -9.90 -22.25 11.20
CA SER A 149 -9.38 -21.12 10.42
C SER A 149 -8.48 -20.21 11.26
N ARG A 150 -8.89 -19.94 12.50
CA ARG A 150 -8.08 -19.15 13.44
C ARG A 150 -6.77 -19.85 13.78
N SER A 151 -6.80 -21.14 14.14
CA SER A 151 -5.60 -21.93 14.41
C SER A 151 -4.64 -21.94 13.22
N ALA A 152 -5.14 -22.22 12.01
CA ALA A 152 -4.32 -22.20 10.79
C ALA A 152 -3.67 -20.84 10.51
N ILE A 153 -4.34 -19.72 10.84
CA ILE A 153 -3.76 -18.36 10.72
C ILE A 153 -2.70 -18.11 11.82
N GLN A 154 -2.85 -18.67 13.01
CA GLN A 154 -1.89 -18.53 14.11
C GLN A 154 -0.65 -19.44 13.94
N GLU A 155 -0.80 -20.58 13.29
CA GLU A 155 0.25 -21.56 12.98
C GLU A 155 0.99 -21.23 11.66
N ALA A 156 0.41 -20.38 10.81
CA ALA A 156 1.07 -19.91 9.61
C ALA A 156 2.35 -19.13 9.96
N PRO A 157 3.49 -19.37 9.27
CA PRO A 157 4.71 -18.60 9.48
C PRO A 157 4.44 -17.11 9.23
N SER A 158 5.15 -16.25 9.96
CA SER A 158 4.91 -14.82 9.88
C SER A 158 5.22 -14.32 8.47
N LYS A 159 4.60 -13.19 8.07
CA LYS A 159 4.93 -12.56 6.78
C LYS A 159 6.38 -12.07 6.69
N GLN A 160 7.17 -12.11 7.77
CA GLN A 160 8.61 -11.85 7.73
C GLN A 160 9.42 -13.07 7.28
N ASP A 161 8.91 -14.29 7.45
CA ASP A 161 9.64 -15.52 7.16
C ASP A 161 9.57 -15.96 5.69
N VAL A 162 8.77 -15.26 4.87
CA VAL A 162 8.48 -15.61 3.47
C VAL A 162 8.63 -14.40 2.52
N TYR A 163 9.80 -13.73 2.59
CA TYR A 163 10.31 -12.94 1.47
C TYR A 163 11.37 -13.75 0.73
N PRO A 164 11.19 -14.11 -0.55
CA PRO A 164 12.25 -14.75 -1.32
C PRO A 164 13.43 -13.77 -1.47
N LEU A 165 14.66 -14.27 -1.27
CA LEU A 165 15.93 -13.52 -1.24
C LEU A 165 16.10 -12.49 -2.38
N GLN A 166 15.46 -12.72 -3.52
CA GLN A 166 15.47 -11.88 -4.70
C GLN A 166 14.82 -10.48 -4.47
N TYR A 167 13.85 -10.34 -3.57
CA TYR A 167 13.22 -9.04 -3.30
C TYR A 167 14.11 -8.10 -2.46
N GLN A 168 14.92 -8.68 -1.57
CA GLN A 168 15.82 -7.90 -0.72
C GLN A 168 16.98 -7.29 -1.54
N GLN A 169 17.55 -8.07 -2.47
CA GLN A 169 18.54 -7.57 -3.44
C GLN A 169 17.99 -6.46 -4.36
N LEU A 170 16.70 -6.53 -4.75
CA LEU A 170 16.05 -5.43 -5.48
C LEU A 170 15.95 -4.15 -4.63
N ASN A 171 15.59 -4.28 -3.35
CA ASN A 171 15.45 -3.12 -2.47
C ASN A 171 16.80 -2.44 -2.18
N ASP A 172 17.85 -3.23 -1.93
CA ASP A 172 19.20 -2.70 -1.70
C ASP A 172 19.74 -1.99 -2.94
N THR A 173 19.63 -2.60 -4.13
CA THR A 173 20.05 -1.97 -5.40
C THR A 173 19.27 -0.69 -5.70
N MET A 174 17.95 -0.66 -5.47
CA MET A 174 17.14 0.57 -5.61
C MET A 174 17.56 1.66 -4.61
N HIS A 175 17.90 1.30 -3.37
CA HIS A 175 18.37 2.25 -2.36
C HIS A 175 19.75 2.85 -2.74
N PHE A 176 20.68 2.03 -3.25
CA PHE A 176 21.96 2.52 -3.80
C PHE A 176 21.76 3.48 -4.98
N ILE A 177 20.84 3.18 -5.91
CA ILE A 177 20.52 4.05 -7.05
C ILE A 177 19.96 5.40 -6.56
N ILE A 178 19.06 5.41 -5.57
CA ILE A 178 18.50 6.64 -4.98
C ILE A 178 19.61 7.49 -4.32
N ILE A 179 20.53 6.87 -3.58
CA ILE A 179 21.68 7.58 -2.98
C ILE A 179 22.55 8.22 -4.06
N ILE A 180 22.88 7.49 -5.13
CA ILE A 180 23.68 8.01 -6.26
C ILE A 180 22.98 9.22 -6.92
N ILE A 181 21.66 9.14 -7.15
CA ILE A 181 20.87 10.25 -7.72
C ILE A 181 20.92 11.48 -6.80
N ILE A 182 20.77 11.31 -5.48
CA ILE A 182 20.87 12.41 -4.51
C ILE A 182 22.26 13.05 -4.51
N ILE A 183 23.34 12.25 -4.57
CA ILE A 183 24.72 12.76 -4.64
C ILE A 183 24.93 13.57 -5.94
N ILE A 184 24.44 13.08 -7.09
CA ILE A 184 24.53 13.81 -8.36
C ILE A 184 23.77 15.15 -8.30
N ILE A 185 22.57 15.18 -7.70
CA ILE A 185 21.79 16.40 -7.52
C ILE A 185 22.55 17.40 -6.62
N ILE A 186 23.14 16.95 -5.52
CA ILE A 186 23.95 17.79 -4.62
C ILE A 186 25.17 18.36 -5.36
N ILE A 187 25.89 17.55 -6.14
CA ILE A 187 27.03 18.00 -6.95
C ILE A 187 26.59 19.06 -7.96
N ILE A 188 25.47 18.86 -8.67
CA ILE A 188 24.90 19.86 -9.58
C ILE A 188 24.57 21.16 -8.84
N ILE A 189 23.97 21.09 -7.64
CA ILE A 189 23.65 22.26 -6.81
C ILE A 189 24.93 23.01 -6.39
N ILE A 190 25.99 22.30 -6.02
CA ILE A 190 27.30 22.92 -5.70
C ILE A 190 27.90 23.60 -6.93
N ILE A 191 27.86 22.96 -8.11
CA ILE A 191 28.38 23.52 -9.36
C ILE A 191 27.64 24.80 -9.75
N ILE A 192 26.30 24.83 -9.69
CA ILE A 192 25.52 26.04 -10.03
C ILE A 192 25.77 27.17 -9.03
N ILE A 193 25.95 26.87 -7.73
CA ILE A 193 26.37 27.87 -6.73
C ILE A 193 27.75 28.45 -7.06
N ILE A 194 28.73 27.60 -7.40
CA ILE A 194 30.08 28.04 -7.80
C ILE A 194 30.00 28.92 -9.07
N ILE A 195 29.22 28.53 -10.07
CA ILE A 195 29.00 29.33 -11.30
C ILE A 195 28.39 30.69 -10.96
N ILE A 196 27.37 30.76 -10.10
CA ILE A 196 26.79 32.04 -9.64
C ILE A 196 27.84 32.92 -8.95
N ILE A 197 28.69 32.33 -8.09
CA ILE A 197 29.77 33.05 -7.40
C ILE A 197 30.78 33.61 -8.42
N ILE A 198 31.21 32.80 -9.39
CA ILE A 198 32.13 33.22 -10.45
C ILE A 198 31.50 34.33 -11.31
N ILE A 199 30.24 34.21 -11.72
CA ILE A 199 29.55 35.26 -12.49
C ILE A 199 29.48 36.57 -11.70
N ARG A 200 29.15 36.52 -10.40
CA ARG A 200 29.14 37.72 -9.53
C ARG A 200 30.54 38.31 -9.36
N PHE A 201 31.57 37.49 -9.23
CA PHE A 201 32.96 37.93 -9.14
C PHE A 201 33.44 38.58 -10.45
N CYS A 202 33.19 37.96 -11.60
CA CYS A 202 33.47 38.54 -12.91
C CYS A 202 32.71 39.86 -13.14
N SER A 203 31.43 39.94 -12.75
CA SER A 203 30.66 41.19 -12.82
C SER A 203 31.24 42.29 -11.92
N PHE A 204 31.69 41.94 -10.71
CA PHE A 204 32.36 42.87 -9.81
C PHE A 204 33.68 43.40 -10.40
N PHE A 205 34.52 42.53 -10.97
CA PHE A 205 35.76 42.93 -11.63
C PHE A 205 35.54 43.72 -12.92
N LEU A 206 34.51 43.40 -13.71
CA LEU A 206 34.16 44.16 -14.91
C LEU A 206 33.65 45.57 -14.55
N ASN A 207 32.86 45.71 -13.49
CA ASN A 207 32.45 47.02 -12.96
C ASN A 207 33.65 47.83 -12.47
N ILE A 208 34.59 47.23 -11.74
CA ILE A 208 35.85 47.88 -11.34
C ILE A 208 36.65 48.31 -12.58
N PHE A 209 36.76 47.46 -13.59
CA PHE A 209 37.48 47.78 -14.83
C PHE A 209 36.83 48.95 -15.59
N LEU A 210 35.49 48.98 -15.70
CA LEU A 210 34.77 50.12 -16.28
C LEU A 210 35.05 51.41 -15.50
N ILE A 211 34.96 51.38 -14.16
CA ILE A 211 35.27 52.54 -13.30
C ILE A 211 36.70 53.03 -13.52
N CYS A 212 37.67 52.11 -13.66
CA CYS A 212 39.06 52.46 -13.95
C CYS A 212 39.32 52.95 -15.39
N PHE A 213 38.41 52.71 -16.33
CA PHE A 213 38.53 53.17 -17.72
C PHE A 213 37.78 54.48 -17.99
N THR A 214 36.71 54.77 -17.23
CA THR A 214 35.97 56.04 -17.31
C THR A 214 36.64 57.18 -16.54
N PHE A 215 37.59 56.90 -15.64
CA PHE A 215 38.37 57.91 -14.93
C PHE A 215 39.85 57.82 -15.28
N GLU A 216 40.38 58.86 -15.93
CA GLU A 216 41.83 59.09 -16.06
C GLU A 216 42.46 59.31 -14.67
N LEU A 217 42.92 58.23 -14.03
CA LEU A 217 43.69 58.33 -12.80
C LEU A 217 45.18 58.60 -13.13
N PRO A 218 45.77 59.68 -12.56
CA PRO A 218 47.13 60.10 -12.91
C PRO A 218 48.19 59.05 -12.58
N PHE A 219 49.28 59.09 -13.34
CA PHE A 219 50.33 58.06 -13.49
C PHE A 219 50.92 57.48 -12.19
N PHE A 220 50.80 58.19 -11.06
CA PHE A 220 51.48 57.89 -9.79
C PHE A 220 50.84 56.75 -8.96
N LYS A 221 49.61 56.29 -9.27
CA LYS A 221 48.97 55.16 -8.56
C LYS A 221 49.09 53.80 -9.24
N ARG A 222 49.58 53.73 -10.50
CA ARG A 222 49.68 52.46 -11.25
C ARG A 222 50.54 51.40 -10.55
N SER A 223 51.66 51.78 -9.92
CA SER A 223 52.56 50.81 -9.25
C SER A 223 51.96 50.14 -8.02
N LYS A 224 51.13 50.86 -7.23
CA LYS A 224 50.44 50.30 -6.05
C LYS A 224 49.28 49.40 -6.46
N VAL A 225 48.48 49.80 -7.46
CA VAL A 225 47.38 48.98 -7.97
C VAL A 225 47.91 47.71 -8.64
N LEU A 226 48.99 47.80 -9.42
CA LEU A 226 49.61 46.63 -10.05
C LEU A 226 50.26 45.68 -9.02
N LYS A 227 50.79 46.20 -7.89
CA LYS A 227 51.22 45.36 -6.76
C LYS A 227 50.03 44.65 -6.11
N PHE A 228 48.91 45.33 -5.86
CA PHE A 228 47.71 44.69 -5.30
C PHE A 228 47.12 43.63 -6.24
N LEU A 229 47.10 43.87 -7.56
CA LEU A 229 46.66 42.87 -8.54
C LEU A 229 47.63 41.66 -8.61
N LYS A 230 48.95 41.87 -8.61
CA LYS A 230 49.92 40.76 -8.51
C LYS A 230 49.76 39.95 -7.22
N MET A 231 49.49 40.62 -6.09
CA MET A 231 49.29 39.94 -4.81
C MET A 231 47.97 39.16 -4.77
N GLY A 232 46.90 39.70 -5.36
CA GLY A 232 45.64 38.96 -5.55
C GLY A 232 45.78 37.74 -6.48
N VAL A 233 46.57 37.86 -7.54
CA VAL A 233 46.88 36.73 -8.45
C VAL A 233 47.79 35.69 -7.79
N GLN A 234 48.70 36.06 -6.88
CA GLN A 234 49.50 35.07 -6.14
C GLN A 234 48.72 34.35 -5.02
N ILE A 235 47.64 34.93 -4.51
CA ILE A 235 46.73 34.26 -3.56
C ILE A 235 45.84 33.22 -4.26
N VAL A 236 45.60 33.36 -5.57
CA VAL A 236 45.00 32.32 -6.42
C VAL A 236 46.12 31.59 -7.16
N GLY A 237 46.78 30.67 -6.46
CA GLY A 237 48.09 30.10 -6.81
C GLY A 237 48.29 29.61 -8.25
N ILE A 238 48.65 30.52 -9.16
CA ILE A 238 49.19 30.24 -10.50
C ILE A 238 50.51 30.99 -10.64
N THR A 239 51.59 30.37 -10.15
CA THR A 239 52.97 30.78 -10.45
C THR A 239 53.58 29.84 -11.48
N THR A 240 53.48 30.17 -12.76
CA THR A 240 54.22 29.53 -13.85
C THR A 240 55.38 30.43 -14.27
N GLY A 241 56.65 30.00 -14.16
CA GLY A 241 57.76 30.91 -14.48
C GLY A 241 59.22 30.48 -14.30
N ILE A 242 59.58 29.24 -14.69
CA ILE A 242 60.83 28.90 -15.42
C ILE A 242 62.18 29.51 -14.96
N ALA A 243 63.03 28.68 -14.34
CA ALA A 243 64.49 28.50 -14.55
C ALA A 243 65.00 27.50 -13.48
N GLY A 244 65.79 26.45 -13.74
CA GLY A 244 66.52 25.99 -14.93
C GLY A 244 67.95 25.59 -14.52
N ILE A 245 68.50 24.47 -15.03
CA ILE A 245 69.85 23.91 -14.76
C ILE A 245 69.97 23.22 -13.37
N THR A 246 70.50 22.01 -13.14
CA THR A 246 70.84 20.74 -13.87
C THR A 246 70.90 19.63 -12.77
N ASP A 247 71.13 18.31 -12.95
CA ASP A 247 71.42 17.38 -14.06
C ASP A 247 70.76 16.01 -13.66
N LYS A 248 70.20 15.18 -14.56
CA LYS A 248 70.82 14.06 -15.32
C LYS A 248 71.02 12.75 -14.51
N VAL A 249 71.13 11.63 -15.24
CA VAL A 249 71.42 10.23 -14.81
C VAL A 249 70.19 9.33 -14.54
N THR A 250 69.77 8.65 -15.63
CA THR A 250 69.45 7.21 -15.80
C THR A 250 69.11 6.32 -14.59
N GLY A 251 68.25 5.32 -14.79
CA GLY A 251 68.27 4.13 -13.92
C GLY A 251 67.14 3.12 -14.13
N ASP A 252 67.39 2.13 -14.97
CA ASP A 252 66.69 0.85 -15.06
C ASP A 252 66.88 -0.02 -13.79
N GLY A 253 66.02 -1.03 -13.60
CA GLY A 253 66.09 -2.02 -12.51
C GLY A 253 65.67 -1.51 -11.11
N GLY A 254 65.34 -2.37 -10.14
CA GLY A 254 65.29 -3.83 -10.19
C GLY A 254 65.39 -4.46 -8.79
N THR A 255 64.39 -5.28 -8.45
CA THR A 255 64.45 -6.42 -7.50
C THR A 255 64.69 -6.20 -5.98
N SER A 256 63.76 -6.81 -5.22
CA SER A 256 64.00 -7.51 -3.93
C SER A 256 64.22 -6.65 -2.67
N SER A 257 64.02 -7.15 -1.44
CA SER A 257 63.79 -8.53 -1.00
C SER A 257 62.89 -8.65 0.26
N THR A 258 61.93 -9.58 0.19
CA THR A 258 61.55 -10.62 1.19
C THR A 258 61.60 -10.37 2.71
N SER A 259 60.49 -10.68 3.38
CA SER A 259 60.36 -11.86 4.28
C SER A 259 58.88 -12.02 4.68
N ASN A 260 58.16 -13.05 4.24
CA ASN A 260 58.14 -14.44 4.71
C ASN A 260 57.77 -14.62 6.20
N CYS A 261 56.57 -15.13 6.46
CA CYS A 261 56.43 -16.41 7.15
C CYS A 261 55.13 -17.11 6.70
N SER A 262 55.15 -18.43 6.64
CA SER A 262 54.07 -19.31 6.16
C SER A 262 53.85 -20.46 7.16
N ILE A 263 52.91 -21.37 6.84
CA ILE A 263 52.72 -22.70 7.46
C ILE A 263 52.03 -22.60 8.84
N MET A 264 51.01 -23.40 9.19
CA MET A 264 50.41 -24.61 8.57
C MET A 264 49.03 -24.36 7.95
#